data_AF-A0A934MPY2-F1
#
_entry.id   AF-A0A934MPY2-F1
#
_cell.length_a   1.000
_cell.length_b   1.000
_cell.length_c   1.000
_cell.angle_alpha   90.00
_cell.angle_beta   90.00
_cell.angle_gamma   90.00
#
_symmetry.space_group_name_H-M   'P 1'
#
loop_
_entity.id
_entity.type
_entity.pdbx_description
1 polymer ?
#
loop_
_entity_poly.entity_id
_entity_poly.type
_entity_poly.pdbx_seq_one_letter_code
_entity_poly.pdbx_strand_id
1 'polypeptide(L)' 'MLNYNSNKTYESIPRKRLDLVGAIGSVTRRIEILDAFEDRGEVEVRVRDSMGNEYWTELDDDISLD' A
#
# COMPACT_ATOMS: atom_id res chain seq x y z
N MET A 1 -10.77 -35.79 23.02
CA MET A 1 -10.98 -34.52 22.31
C MET A 1 -10.25 -33.44 23.09
N LEU A 2 -9.20 -32.85 22.52
CA LEU A 2 -8.45 -31.76 23.16
C LEU A 2 -8.91 -30.44 22.56
N ASN A 3 -9.43 -29.57 23.43
CA ASN A 3 -9.94 -28.26 23.07
C ASN A 3 -8.75 -27.32 22.81
N TYR A 4 -8.51 -26.96 21.55
CA TYR A 4 -7.47 -26.00 21.17
C TYR A 4 -8.05 -24.59 21.14
N ASN A 5 -8.00 -23.93 22.30
CA ASN A 5 -8.20 -22.48 22.35
C ASN A 5 -6.85 -21.83 22.02
N SER A 6 -6.71 -21.30 20.80
CA SER A 6 -5.44 -20.73 20.32
C SER A 6 -5.56 -19.22 20.12
N ASN A 7 -5.52 -18.47 21.22
CA ASN A 7 -5.11 -17.07 21.18
C ASN A 7 -3.59 -17.03 20.94
N LYS A 8 -3.15 -17.26 19.69
CA LYS A 8 -1.77 -17.04 19.28
C LYS A 8 -1.59 -15.53 19.05
N THR A 9 -1.03 -14.85 20.04
CA THR A 9 -0.36 -13.58 19.83
C THR A 9 0.93 -13.85 19.05
N TYR A 10 1.01 -13.36 17.82
CA TYR A 10 2.24 -13.44 17.03
C TYR A 10 3.25 -12.45 17.61
N GLU A 11 4.17 -12.94 18.43
CA GLU A 11 5.37 -12.17 18.74
C GLU A 11 6.14 -11.93 17.45
N SER A 12 6.34 -10.66 17.08
CA SER A 12 7.17 -10.32 15.94
C SER A 12 8.63 -10.65 16.28
N ILE A 13 9.13 -11.79 15.79
CA ILE A 13 10.55 -12.09 15.89
C ILE A 13 11.31 -11.01 15.10
N PRO A 14 12.20 -10.22 15.74
CA PRO A 14 12.93 -9.18 15.04
C PRO A 14 13.83 -9.81 13.97
N ARG A 15 13.58 -9.51 12.70
CA ARG A 15 14.38 -10.01 11.57
C ARG A 15 15.75 -9.34 11.55
N LYS A 16 16.83 -10.08 11.31
CA LYS A 16 18.17 -9.51 11.20
C LYS A 16 18.35 -8.90 9.82
N ARG A 17 19.31 -7.98 9.69
CA ARG A 17 19.64 -7.30 8.42
C ARG A 17 19.84 -8.29 7.26
N LEU A 18 20.60 -9.36 7.48
CA LEU A 18 20.92 -10.36 6.46
C LEU A 18 19.69 -11.15 5.98
N ASP A 19 18.63 -11.21 6.78
CA ASP A 19 17.37 -11.88 6.42
C ASP A 19 16.47 -10.98 5.57
N LEU A 20 16.77 -9.67 5.50
CA LEU A 20 15.97 -8.65 4.83
C LEU A 20 16.58 -8.18 3.50
N VAL A 21 17.91 -8.20 3.37
CA VAL A 21 18.58 -7.78 2.13
C VAL A 21 18.20 -8.74 1.00
N GLY A 22 17.54 -8.21 -0.05
CA GLY A 22 17.07 -9.00 -1.19
C GLY A 22 15.69 -9.63 -1.01
N ALA A 23 15.04 -9.45 0.15
CA ALA A 23 13.68 -9.91 0.35
C ALA A 23 12.69 -9.05 -0.46
N ILE A 24 11.72 -9.71 -1.11
CA ILE A 24 10.63 -9.06 -1.85
C ILE A 24 9.39 -9.09 -0.96
N GLY A 25 8.66 -7.98 -0.92
CA GLY A 25 7.37 -7.88 -0.27
C GLY A 25 6.48 -6.90 -1.01
N SER A 26 5.17 -7.03 -0.81
CA SER A 26 4.19 -6.06 -1.27
C SER A 26 3.76 -5.15 -0.12
N VAL A 27 3.48 -3.89 -0.46
CA VAL A 27 2.84 -2.95 0.46
C VAL A 27 1.56 -2.46 -0.19
N THR A 28 0.43 -2.72 0.45
CA THR A 28 -0.83 -2.10 0.05
C THR A 28 -0.88 -0.71 0.68
N ARG A 29 -1.00 0.32 -0.14
CA ARG A 29 -1.20 1.70 0.31
C ARG A 29 -2.59 2.17 -0.09
N ARG A 30 -3.26 2.87 0.82
CA ARG A 30 -4.51 3.57 0.49
C ARG A 30 -4.15 4.97 0.01
N ILE A 31 -4.72 5.37 -1.11
CA ILE A 31 -4.72 6.75 -1.59
C ILE A 31 -6.15 7.27 -1.62
N GLU A 32 -6.31 8.58 -1.42
CA GLU A 32 -7.55 9.31 -1.62
C GLU A 32 -7.37 10.20 -2.85
N ILE A 33 -8.27 10.12 -3.83
CA ILE A 33 -8.29 11.06 -4.95
C ILE A 33 -9.00 12.33 -4.48
N LEU A 34 -8.29 13.46 -4.56
CA LEU A 34 -8.79 14.77 -4.18
C LEU A 34 -9.33 15.57 -5.36
N ASP A 35 -8.71 15.41 -6.54
CA ASP A 35 -9.06 16.13 -7.75
C ASP A 35 -8.60 15.35 -8.99
N ALA A 36 -9.15 15.66 -10.16
CA ALA A 36 -8.75 15.08 -11.43
C ALA A 36 -9.01 16.05 -12.59
N PHE A 37 -8.13 16.08 -13.58
CA PHE A 37 -8.40 16.74 -14.85
C PHE A 37 -7.87 15.92 -16.03
N GLU A 38 -8.48 16.17 -17.19
CA GLU A 38 -8.11 15.53 -18.45
C GLU A 38 -7.53 16.60 -19.39
N ASP A 39 -6.34 16.35 -19.94
CA ASP A 39 -5.77 17.15 -21.02
C ASP A 39 -5.33 16.23 -22.16
N ARG A 40 -5.81 16.51 -23.38
CA ARG A 40 -5.45 15.78 -24.61
C ARG A 40 -5.55 14.25 -24.54
N GLY A 41 -6.44 13.72 -23.69
CA GLY A 41 -6.67 12.29 -23.51
C GLY A 41 -5.81 11.63 -22.44
N GLU A 42 -5.01 12.41 -21.70
CA GLU A 42 -4.29 11.98 -20.50
C GLU A 42 -5.04 12.47 -19.26
N VAL A 43 -5.20 11.60 -18.27
CA VAL A 43 -5.88 11.91 -17.00
C VAL A 43 -4.84 12.04 -15.91
N GLU A 44 -4.71 13.24 -15.36
CA GLU A 44 -3.95 13.50 -14.15
C GLU A 44 -4.88 13.55 -12.94
N VAL A 45 -4.47 12.89 -11.85
CA VAL A 45 -5.18 12.88 -10.58
C VAL A 45 -4.32 13.48 -9.47
N ARG A 46 -4.94 14.28 -8.62
CA ARG A 46 -4.35 14.74 -7.37
C ARG A 46 -4.71 13.74 -6.28
N VAL A 47 -3.71 13.15 -5.66
CA VAL A 47 -3.89 12.13 -4.63
C VAL A 47 -3.35 12.59 -3.29
N ARG A 48 -3.93 12.06 -2.21
CA ARG A 48 -3.38 12.08 -0.86
C ARG A 48 -3.05 10.66 -0.43
N ASP A 49 -1.82 10.42 0.01
CA ASP A 49 -1.40 9.11 0.54
C ASP A 49 -1.75 8.93 2.04
N SER A 50 -1.55 7.73 2.56
CA SER A 50 -1.80 7.42 3.98
C SER A 50 -0.86 8.12 4.97
N MET A 51 0.17 8.81 4.48
CA MET A 51 1.08 9.64 5.27
C MET A 51 0.69 11.13 5.23
N GLY A 52 -0.33 11.48 4.44
CA GLY A 52 -0.81 12.85 4.27
C GLY A 52 -0.06 13.65 3.22
N ASN A 53 0.80 13.02 2.41
CA ASN A 53 1.46 13.69 1.29
C ASN A 53 0.47 13.85 0.15
N GLU A 54 0.50 15.01 -0.52
CA GLU A 54 -0.34 15.31 -1.66
C GLU A 54 0.51 15.57 -2.91
N TYR A 55 0.14 14.96 -4.03
CA TYR A 55 0.84 15.12 -5.30
C TYR A 55 -0.06 14.80 -6.49
N TRP A 56 0.28 15.32 -7.65
CA TRP A 56 -0.34 14.95 -8.93
C TRP A 56 0.39 13.74 -9.51
N THR A 57 -0.37 12.82 -10.10
CA THR A 57 0.13 11.62 -10.77
C THR A 57 -0.83 11.20 -11.87
N GLU A 58 -0.34 10.43 -12.82
CA GLU A 58 -1.19 9.78 -13.83
C GLU A 58 -1.91 8.58 -13.20
N LEU A 59 -3.14 8.33 -13.65
CA LEU A 59 -3.86 7.11 -13.32
C LEU A 59 -3.38 5.98 -14.24
N ASP A 60 -2.15 5.52 -14.03
CA ASP A 60 -1.56 4.43 -14.81
C ASP A 60 -2.03 3.05 -14.31
N ASP A 61 -1.69 1.98 -15.03
CA ASP A 61 -2.11 0.58 -14.72
C ASP A 61 -1.74 0.13 -13.29
N ASP A 62 -0.79 0.80 -12.64
CA ASP A 62 -0.38 0.53 -11.24
C ASP A 62 -1.40 1.04 -10.20
N ILE A 63 -2.34 1.90 -10.58
CA ILE A 63 -3.38 2.48 -9.70
C ILE A 63 -4.75 1.93 -10.10
N SER A 64 -5.14 0.82 -9.45
CA SER A 64 -6.48 0.24 -9.60
C SER A 64 -7.48 0.91 -8.64
N LEU A 65 -8.60 1.39 -9.19
CA LEU A 65 -9.77 1.85 -8.44
C LEU A 65 -10.88 0.79 -8.59
N ASP A 66 -11.30 0.19 -7.48
CA ASP A 66 -12.43 -0.75 -7.40
C ASP A 66 -13.70 -0.03 -6.93
#